data_AF-A0A0W0NEJ5-F1
#
_entry.id   AF-A0A0W0NEJ5-F1
#
_cell.length_a   1.000
_cell.length_b   1.000
_cell.length_c   1.000
_cell.angle_alpha   90.00
_cell.angle_beta   90.00
_cell.angle_gamma   90.00
#
_symmetry.space_group_name_H-M   'P 1'
#
loop_
_entity.id
_entity.type
_entity.pdbx_description
1 polymer ?
#
loop_
_entity_poly.entity_id
_entity_poly.type
_entity_poly.pdbx_seq_one_letter_code
_entity_poly.pdbx_strand_id
1 'polypeptide(L)'
;MIVFRYLSREVLLTLSAVSAVLLVIIMSGRFVKFLAQAAAGALDPGSLFLIMGYRMPGMLQLILPLGLFLGILLAYGRLYLESEMTVLSATGMSQQRLLAMTMVPAAGVALVVAWLSMSLAPQGAMQFQLLLNKQDAMTEFDTLEPGRFQALSDGSRVTYTETMTDDRSNLGGVFISQKNLGQNQKDRGITILVADSGRQEIRPDGNRYLILENGYRYDGSPGLADYRAIKYDTYGVMLPKAEISDEVTDRDALPTSSLFGSPELRSIAELQWRLSLPLLVFIVTLMAVPLSRVNPRQGRFLKLLPAILLYMAYLTILISARGSLEKGKLPPALGLWWVHGVFLMIGLGLLYWEPIRLKMKSRRGLKELARG
;
A
#
# COMPACT_ATOMS: atom_id res chain seq x y z
N MET A 1 24.81 31.29 1.80
CA MET A 1 24.99 29.91 2.31
C MET A 1 24.45 29.69 3.73
N ILE A 2 24.49 30.67 4.65
CA ILE A 2 24.01 30.48 6.03
C ILE A 2 22.50 30.16 6.08
N VAL A 3 21.66 30.96 5.41
CA VAL A 3 20.19 30.74 5.35
C VAL A 3 19.85 29.34 4.82
N PHE A 4 20.56 28.87 3.78
CA PHE A 4 20.36 27.54 3.23
C PHE A 4 20.61 26.44 4.26
N ARG A 5 21.74 26.50 4.99
CA ARG A 5 22.08 25.53 6.04
C ARG A 5 21.08 25.59 7.20
N TYR A 6 20.65 26.79 7.58
CA TYR A 6 19.67 27.00 8.64
C TYR A 6 18.33 26.36 8.28
N LEU A 7 17.75 26.72 7.13
CA LEU A 7 16.46 26.19 6.69
C LEU A 7 16.52 24.68 6.46
N SER A 8 17.60 24.17 5.86
CA SER A 8 17.76 22.72 5.63
C SER A 8 17.86 21.96 6.94
N ARG A 9 18.60 22.48 7.92
CA ARG A 9 18.72 21.86 9.25
C ARG A 9 17.38 21.80 9.98
N GLU A 10 16.64 22.92 9.99
CA GLU A 10 15.32 22.97 10.63
C GLU A 10 14.33 22.00 9.98
N VAL A 11 14.29 21.94 8.65
CA VAL A 11 13.42 21.01 7.91
C VAL A 11 13.83 19.55 8.16
N LEU A 12 15.12 19.21 8.13
CA LEU A 12 15.57 17.82 8.33
C LEU A 12 15.41 17.34 9.78
N LEU A 13 15.61 18.22 10.77
CA LEU A 13 15.37 17.89 12.17
C LEU A 13 13.89 17.65 12.45
N THR A 14 13.02 18.56 11.96
CA THR A 14 11.57 18.39 12.11
C THR A 14 11.04 17.21 11.32
N LEU A 15 11.51 16.96 10.09
CA LEU A 15 11.24 15.75 9.32
C LEU A 15 11.57 14.50 10.12
N SER A 16 12.79 14.42 10.68
CA SER A 16 13.25 13.25 11.42
C SER A 16 12.38 13.00 12.65
N ALA A 17 12.08 14.06 13.41
CA ALA A 17 11.22 13.95 14.59
C ALA A 17 9.80 13.50 14.24
N VAL A 18 9.16 14.13 13.23
CA VAL A 18 7.80 13.77 12.79
C VAL A 18 7.77 12.35 12.23
N SER A 19 8.76 11.98 11.41
CA SER A 19 8.85 10.64 10.84
C SER A 19 9.06 9.57 11.91
N ALA A 20 9.85 9.85 12.95
CA ALA A 20 10.03 8.94 14.08
C ALA A 20 8.72 8.72 14.85
N VAL A 21 7.97 9.79 15.13
CA VAL A 21 6.65 9.69 15.79
C VAL A 21 5.67 8.90 14.93
N LEU A 22 5.58 9.21 13.63
CA LEU A 22 4.71 8.48 12.71
C LEU A 22 5.10 7.00 12.58
N LEU A 23 6.40 6.70 12.56
CA LEU A 23 6.90 5.33 12.54
C LEU A 23 6.47 4.58 13.79
N VAL A 24 6.63 5.14 14.98
CA VAL A 24 6.19 4.50 16.22
C VAL A 24 4.67 4.26 16.21
N ILE A 25 3.87 5.24 15.77
CA ILE A 25 2.40 5.10 15.70
C ILE A 25 2.01 3.96 14.75
N ILE A 26 2.56 3.95 13.53
CA ILE A 26 2.21 2.95 12.51
C ILE A 26 2.75 1.56 12.91
N MET A 27 3.97 1.50 13.43
CA MET A 27 4.59 0.26 13.92
C MET A 27 3.78 -0.33 15.08
N SER A 28 3.33 0.51 16.02
CA SER A 28 2.50 0.06 17.14
C SER A 28 1.18 -0.54 16.64
N GLY A 29 0.47 0.15 15.74
CA GLY A 29 -0.78 -0.36 15.17
C GLY A 29 -0.60 -1.70 14.42
N ARG A 30 0.47 -1.83 13.63
CA ARG A 30 0.80 -3.09 12.93
C ARG A 30 1.23 -4.18 13.90
N PHE A 31 2.01 -3.83 14.91
CA PHE A 31 2.46 -4.77 15.94
C PHE A 31 1.27 -5.36 16.70
N VAL A 32 0.29 -4.55 17.11
CA VAL A 32 -0.94 -5.04 17.75
C VAL A 32 -1.68 -6.03 16.85
N LYS A 33 -1.75 -5.77 15.55
CA LYS A 33 -2.40 -6.67 14.59
C LYS A 33 -1.66 -8.02 14.47
N PHE A 34 -0.33 -8.00 14.32
CA PHE A 34 0.46 -9.24 14.23
C PHE A 34 0.48 -10.00 15.56
N LEU A 35 0.50 -9.29 16.69
CA LEU A 35 0.39 -9.90 18.01
C LEU A 35 -0.96 -10.60 18.18
N ALA A 36 -2.06 -10.00 17.71
CA ALA A 36 -3.37 -10.64 17.72
C ALA A 36 -3.39 -11.92 16.85
N GLN A 37 -2.73 -11.91 15.69
CA GLN A 37 -2.57 -13.10 14.85
C GLN A 37 -1.74 -14.19 15.52
N ALA A 38 -0.66 -13.83 16.22
CA ALA A 38 0.14 -14.78 16.99
C ALA A 38 -0.63 -15.36 18.18
N ALA A 39 -1.41 -14.54 18.89
CA ALA A 39 -2.28 -14.99 19.98
C ALA A 39 -3.39 -15.94 19.50
N ALA A 40 -3.85 -15.77 18.26
CA ALA A 40 -4.79 -16.67 17.60
C ALA A 40 -4.13 -17.98 17.09
N GLY A 41 -2.83 -18.16 17.29
CA GLY A 41 -2.08 -19.34 16.83
C GLY A 41 -1.70 -19.30 15.34
N ALA A 42 -1.97 -18.21 14.63
CA ALA A 42 -1.67 -18.08 13.20
C ALA A 42 -0.20 -17.71 12.92
N LEU A 43 0.53 -17.19 13.91
CA LEU A 43 1.94 -16.80 13.77
C LEU A 43 2.75 -17.21 14.99
N ASP A 44 4.00 -17.61 14.78
CA ASP A 44 4.96 -17.82 15.86
C ASP A 44 5.29 -16.49 16.58
N PRO A 45 5.08 -16.39 17.91
CA PRO A 45 5.43 -15.19 18.68
C PRO A 45 6.91 -14.79 18.57
N GLY A 46 7.82 -15.76 18.40
CA GLY A 46 9.27 -15.49 18.25
C GLY A 46 9.61 -14.72 16.98
N SER A 47 8.77 -14.87 15.95
CA SER A 47 8.98 -14.29 14.63
C SER A 47 8.40 -12.88 14.46
N LEU A 48 7.64 -12.38 15.45
CA LEU A 48 6.99 -11.05 15.40
C LEU A 48 7.99 -9.91 15.18
N PHE A 49 9.10 -9.89 15.92
CA PHE A 49 10.11 -8.83 15.78
C PHE A 49 10.78 -8.85 14.39
N LEU A 50 11.02 -10.04 13.84
CA LEU A 50 11.57 -10.21 12.49
C LEU A 50 10.59 -9.73 11.43
N ILE A 51 9.31 -10.10 11.54
CA ILE A 51 8.22 -9.62 10.68
C ILE A 51 8.19 -8.09 10.68
N MET A 52 8.19 -7.47 11.87
CA MET A 52 8.18 -6.02 11.99
C MET A 52 9.40 -5.40 11.33
N GLY A 53 10.59 -5.96 11.55
CA GLY A 53 11.84 -5.54 10.92
C GLY A 53 11.78 -5.55 9.39
N TYR A 54 11.27 -6.64 8.80
CA TYR A 54 11.11 -6.77 7.35
C TYR A 54 10.06 -5.82 6.76
N ARG A 55 9.07 -5.41 7.55
CA ARG A 55 8.02 -4.49 7.11
C ARG A 55 8.41 -3.02 7.28
N MET A 56 9.40 -2.70 8.13
CA MET A 56 9.85 -1.33 8.38
C MET A 56 10.18 -0.54 7.10
N PRO A 57 10.95 -1.07 6.12
CA PRO A 57 11.31 -0.30 4.93
C PRO A 57 10.09 0.10 4.10
N GLY A 58 9.10 -0.79 3.99
CA GLY A 58 7.83 -0.56 3.29
C GLY A 58 6.97 0.51 3.96
N MET A 59 7.05 0.65 5.29
CA MET A 59 6.39 1.75 6.02
C MET A 59 7.16 3.06 5.83
N LEU A 60 8.49 3.01 5.94
CA LEU A 60 9.35 4.20 5.88
C LEU A 60 9.28 4.90 4.52
N GLN A 61 9.15 4.16 3.40
CA GLN A 61 8.98 4.76 2.07
C GLN A 61 7.71 5.64 1.94
N LEU A 62 6.66 5.37 2.74
CA LEU A 62 5.43 6.18 2.76
C LEU A 62 5.44 7.25 3.85
N ILE A 63 6.16 7.01 4.95
CA ILE A 63 6.29 7.94 6.07
C ILE A 63 7.21 9.10 5.70
N LEU A 64 8.33 8.88 5.02
CA LEU A 64 9.29 9.95 4.73
C LEU A 64 8.72 11.09 3.88
N PRO A 65 7.94 10.86 2.80
CA PRO A 65 7.32 11.96 2.06
C PRO A 65 6.30 12.74 2.90
N LEU A 66 5.49 12.06 3.72
CA LEU A 66 4.56 12.69 4.66
C LEU A 66 5.30 13.49 5.73
N GLY A 67 6.35 12.91 6.31
CA GLY A 67 7.20 13.54 7.31
C GLY A 67 7.89 14.77 6.76
N LEU A 68 8.31 14.76 5.49
CA LEU A 68 8.91 15.93 4.84
C LEU A 68 7.86 17.02 4.64
N PHE A 69 6.68 16.64 4.15
CA PHE A 69 5.57 17.56 3.95
C PHE A 69 5.17 18.26 5.25
N LEU A 70 4.94 17.49 6.32
CA LEU A 70 4.63 18.04 7.65
C LEU A 70 5.82 18.77 8.28
N GLY A 71 7.04 18.28 8.08
CA GLY A 71 8.26 18.90 8.57
C GLY A 71 8.44 20.31 8.00
N ILE A 72 8.24 20.49 6.68
CA ILE A 72 8.26 21.81 6.04
C ILE A 72 7.16 22.71 6.61
N LEU A 73 5.92 22.22 6.73
CA LEU A 73 4.81 23.02 7.26
C LEU A 73 5.06 23.45 8.71
N LEU A 74 5.58 22.56 9.56
CA LEU A 74 5.84 22.84 10.97
C LEU A 74 7.07 23.71 11.19
N ALA A 75 8.15 23.48 10.45
CA ALA A 75 9.36 24.29 10.51
C ALA A 75 9.07 25.68 9.98
N TYR A 76 8.63 25.80 8.72
CA TYR A 76 8.36 27.11 8.13
C TYR A 76 7.20 27.82 8.84
N GLY A 77 6.18 27.09 9.30
CA GLY A 77 5.13 27.65 10.14
C GLY A 77 5.68 28.28 11.42
N ARG A 78 6.67 27.66 12.08
CA ARG A 78 7.38 28.26 13.24
C ARG A 78 8.12 29.54 12.82
N LEU A 79 8.90 29.48 11.73
CA LEU A 79 9.66 30.63 11.23
C LEU A 79 8.75 31.81 10.79
N TYR A 80 7.53 31.54 10.33
CA TYR A 80 6.53 32.58 10.04
C TYR A 80 5.95 33.21 11.32
N LEU A 81 5.68 32.41 12.36
CA LEU A 81 5.18 32.90 13.65
C LEU A 81 6.23 33.73 14.39
N GLU A 82 7.48 33.29 14.36
CA GLU A 82 8.64 34.00 14.94
C GLU A 82 9.10 35.18 14.07
N SER A 83 8.37 35.49 12.99
CA SER A 83 8.65 36.57 12.04
C SER A 83 9.99 36.50 11.31
N GLU A 84 10.78 35.43 11.46
CA GLU A 84 12.04 35.21 10.73
C GLU A 84 11.83 35.18 9.21
N MET A 85 10.79 34.46 8.77
CA MET A 85 10.48 34.35 7.35
C MET A 85 9.99 35.69 6.77
N THR A 86 9.31 36.50 7.59
CA THR A 86 8.89 37.86 7.21
C THR A 86 10.12 38.73 6.96
N VAL A 87 11.11 38.72 7.85
CA VAL A 87 12.37 39.47 7.68
C VAL A 87 13.16 38.98 6.46
N LEU A 88 13.24 37.67 6.24
CA LEU A 88 13.87 37.11 5.04
C LEU A 88 13.19 37.61 3.75
N SER A 89 11.85 37.61 3.72
CA SER A 89 11.11 38.11 2.55
C SER A 89 11.28 39.63 2.36
N ALA A 90 11.35 40.42 3.44
CA ALA A 90 11.56 41.87 3.41
C ALA A 90 12.96 42.25 2.89
N THR A 91 13.96 41.39 3.10
CA THR A 91 15.33 41.57 2.58
C THR A 91 15.51 41.05 1.13
N GLY A 92 14.41 40.72 0.44
CA GLY A 92 14.41 40.36 -0.98
C GLY A 92 14.48 38.85 -1.26
N MET A 93 14.25 37.99 -0.27
CA MET A 93 14.12 36.55 -0.50
C MET A 93 12.78 36.23 -1.18
N SER A 94 12.84 35.85 -2.46
CA SER A 94 11.64 35.43 -3.20
C SER A 94 11.18 34.03 -2.78
N GLN A 95 9.88 33.76 -2.96
CA GLN A 95 9.30 32.43 -2.70
C GLN A 95 9.92 31.33 -3.59
N GLN A 96 10.30 31.67 -4.82
CA GLN A 96 11.00 30.73 -5.71
C GLN A 96 12.38 30.37 -5.18
N ARG A 97 13.11 31.35 -4.62
CA ARG A 97 14.41 31.10 -3.99
C ARG A 97 14.25 30.26 -2.72
N LEU A 98 13.20 30.49 -1.93
CA LEU A 98 12.85 29.63 -0.80
C LEU A 98 12.62 28.19 -1.26
N LEU A 99 11.75 27.98 -2.26
CA LEU A 99 11.48 26.68 -2.83
C LEU A 99 12.75 25.98 -3.35
N ALA A 100 13.60 26.70 -4.08
CA ALA A 100 14.85 26.15 -4.59
C ALA A 100 15.78 25.68 -3.45
N MET A 101 15.83 26.43 -2.34
CA MET A 101 16.58 26.01 -1.14
C MET A 101 15.94 24.80 -0.47
N THR A 102 14.61 24.70 -0.39
CA THR A 102 13.90 23.53 0.15
C THR A 102 14.01 22.30 -0.74
N MET A 103 14.18 22.48 -2.05
CA MET A 103 14.25 21.37 -3.00
C MET A 103 15.51 20.51 -2.82
N VAL A 104 16.60 21.08 -2.30
CA VAL A 104 17.85 20.34 -2.07
C VAL A 104 17.71 19.28 -0.96
N PRO A 105 17.25 19.59 0.26
CA PRO A 105 16.98 18.55 1.25
C PRO A 105 15.87 17.59 0.79
N ALA A 106 14.88 18.07 0.03
CA ALA A 106 13.87 17.20 -0.57
C ALA A 106 14.46 16.19 -1.56
N ALA A 107 15.44 16.59 -2.37
CA ALA A 107 16.16 15.68 -3.26
C ALA A 107 16.92 14.60 -2.47
N GLY A 108 17.55 14.97 -1.36
CA GLY A 108 18.18 13.99 -0.45
C GLY A 108 17.18 12.97 0.10
N VAL A 109 16.00 13.43 0.54
CA VAL A 109 14.92 12.54 0.98
C VAL A 109 14.38 11.70 -0.16
N ALA A 110 14.21 12.25 -1.36
CA ALA A 110 13.74 11.53 -2.53
C ALA A 110 14.70 10.41 -2.93
N LEU A 111 16.02 10.61 -2.80
CA LEU A 111 17.02 9.56 -3.02
C LEU A 111 16.91 8.44 -1.98
N VAL A 112 16.73 8.78 -0.70
CA VAL A 112 16.50 7.78 0.36
C VAL A 112 15.21 6.99 0.09
N VAL A 113 14.12 7.67 -0.28
CA VAL A 113 12.85 7.03 -0.63
C VAL A 113 12.99 6.16 -1.87
N ALA A 114 13.73 6.59 -2.89
CA ALA A 114 14.00 5.80 -4.09
C ALA A 114 14.75 4.51 -3.75
N TRP A 115 15.80 4.62 -2.93
CA TRP A 115 16.57 3.47 -2.48
C TRP A 115 15.73 2.49 -1.64
N LEU A 116 14.93 3.01 -0.69
CA LEU A 116 13.99 2.21 0.08
C LEU A 116 12.97 1.51 -0.81
N SER A 117 12.35 2.23 -1.74
CA SER A 117 11.27 1.69 -2.57
C SER A 117 11.75 0.69 -3.62
N MET A 118 12.90 0.93 -4.24
CA MET A 118 13.41 0.08 -5.31
C MET A 118 14.23 -1.11 -4.81
N SER A 119 14.85 -1.02 -3.63
CA SER A 119 15.78 -2.04 -3.13
C SER A 119 15.31 -2.68 -1.82
N LEU A 120 15.15 -1.87 -0.77
CA LEU A 120 14.96 -2.38 0.59
C LEU A 120 13.53 -2.92 0.84
N ALA A 121 12.51 -2.24 0.34
CA ALA A 121 11.11 -2.64 0.49
C ALA A 121 10.79 -3.95 -0.22
N PRO A 122 11.25 -4.20 -1.46
CA PRO A 122 11.07 -5.51 -2.10
C PRO A 122 11.78 -6.64 -1.37
N GLN A 123 13.01 -6.40 -0.88
CA GLN A 123 13.74 -7.40 -0.09
C GLN A 123 13.01 -7.72 1.23
N GLY A 124 12.54 -6.69 1.93
CA GLY A 124 11.74 -6.87 3.15
C GLY A 124 10.45 -7.63 2.88
N ALA A 125 9.72 -7.27 1.81
CA ALA A 125 8.52 -7.99 1.41
C ALA A 125 8.80 -9.45 1.04
N MET A 126 9.89 -9.74 0.33
CA MET A 126 10.30 -11.10 0.00
C MET A 126 10.63 -11.92 1.24
N GLN A 127 11.42 -11.39 2.19
CA GLN A 127 11.75 -12.11 3.42
C GLN A 127 10.52 -12.32 4.30
N PHE A 128 9.63 -11.33 4.38
CA PHE A 128 8.34 -11.46 5.04
C PHE A 128 7.49 -12.58 4.42
N GLN A 129 7.41 -12.63 3.09
CA GLN A 129 6.66 -13.67 2.39
C GLN A 129 7.29 -15.06 2.54
N LEU A 130 8.62 -15.17 2.53
CA LEU A 130 9.32 -16.43 2.81
C LEU A 130 9.10 -16.91 4.24
N LEU A 131 9.07 -15.99 5.20
CA LEU A 131 8.82 -16.30 6.61
C LEU A 131 7.37 -16.75 6.82
N LEU A 132 6.41 -16.05 6.21
CA LEU A 132 5.01 -16.48 6.17
C LEU A 132 4.89 -17.83 5.50
N ASN A 133 5.38 -18.03 4.27
CA ASN A 133 5.27 -19.32 3.57
C ASN A 133 5.91 -20.49 4.34
N LYS A 134 6.96 -20.25 5.14
CA LYS A 134 7.56 -21.25 6.02
C LYS A 134 6.68 -21.57 7.24
N GLN A 135 5.97 -20.58 7.78
CA GLN A 135 5.04 -20.74 8.90
C GLN A 135 3.67 -21.27 8.44
N ASP A 136 3.14 -20.74 7.34
CA ASP A 136 1.96 -21.15 6.59
C ASP A 136 2.14 -22.53 5.93
N ALA A 137 3.34 -23.11 5.99
CA ALA A 137 3.48 -24.54 5.79
C ALA A 137 2.65 -25.34 6.81
N MET A 138 2.26 -24.70 7.90
CA MET A 138 1.19 -25.09 8.80
C MET A 138 -0.11 -24.32 8.46
N THR A 139 -0.94 -24.82 7.53
CA THR A 139 -2.20 -24.17 7.10
C THR A 139 -3.40 -25.11 7.26
N GLU A 140 -4.59 -24.54 7.56
CA GLU A 140 -5.99 -25.05 7.60
C GLU A 140 -6.24 -26.56 7.82
N PHE A 141 -5.55 -27.42 7.08
CA PHE A 141 -5.45 -28.86 7.31
C PHE A 141 -4.69 -29.21 8.58
N ASP A 142 -3.80 -28.35 9.08
CA ASP A 142 -3.23 -28.49 10.44
C ASP A 142 -4.26 -28.25 11.54
N THR A 143 -5.31 -27.47 11.23
CA THR A 143 -6.46 -27.29 12.12
C THR A 143 -7.56 -28.31 11.87
N LEU A 144 -7.52 -29.08 10.77
CA LEU A 144 -8.51 -30.13 10.49
C LEU A 144 -8.42 -31.21 11.56
N GLU A 145 -9.51 -31.38 12.27
CA GLU A 145 -9.71 -32.45 13.23
C GLU A 145 -10.59 -33.52 12.58
N PRO A 146 -10.15 -34.80 12.56
CA PRO A 146 -10.96 -35.88 12.03
C PRO A 146 -12.30 -35.98 12.77
N GLY A 147 -13.37 -36.26 12.04
CA GLY A 147 -14.71 -36.41 12.59
C GLY A 147 -15.48 -35.10 12.84
N ARG A 148 -14.95 -33.94 12.46
CA ARG A 148 -15.63 -32.64 12.58
C ARG A 148 -15.73 -31.90 11.25
N PHE A 149 -16.85 -31.22 11.02
CA PHE A 149 -16.99 -30.29 9.91
C PHE A 149 -16.27 -28.98 10.23
N GLN A 150 -15.38 -28.56 9.34
CA GLN A 150 -14.67 -27.29 9.46
C GLN A 150 -15.03 -26.38 8.30
N ALA A 151 -15.42 -25.15 8.61
CA ALA A 151 -15.81 -24.15 7.63
C ALA A 151 -14.74 -23.07 7.51
N LEU A 152 -14.52 -22.57 6.29
CA LEU A 152 -13.78 -21.34 6.07
C LEU A 152 -14.47 -20.17 6.79
N SER A 153 -13.69 -19.15 7.16
CA SER A 153 -14.20 -17.96 7.86
C SER A 153 -15.29 -17.21 7.10
N ASP A 154 -15.35 -17.34 5.77
CA ASP A 154 -16.38 -16.74 4.91
C ASP A 154 -17.62 -17.66 4.67
N GLY A 155 -17.59 -18.90 5.19
CA GLY A 155 -18.62 -19.91 4.99
C GLY A 155 -18.79 -20.42 3.55
N SER A 156 -17.87 -20.08 2.63
CA SER A 156 -17.91 -20.51 1.22
C SER A 156 -17.51 -21.96 1.04
N ARG A 157 -16.73 -22.53 1.97
CA ARG A 157 -16.23 -23.90 1.92
C ARG A 157 -16.36 -24.58 3.27
N VAL A 158 -16.80 -25.83 3.25
CA VAL A 158 -16.80 -26.74 4.40
C VAL A 158 -16.05 -28.01 4.02
N THR A 159 -15.10 -28.40 4.86
CA THR A 159 -14.26 -29.59 4.69
C THR A 159 -14.50 -30.53 5.87
N TYR A 160 -14.59 -31.81 5.58
CA TYR A 160 -14.72 -32.90 6.54
C TYR A 160 -13.82 -34.05 6.13
N THR A 161 -13.29 -34.75 7.13
CA THR A 161 -12.49 -35.95 6.94
C THR A 161 -12.78 -36.92 8.08
N GLU A 162 -12.95 -38.21 7.78
CA GLU A 162 -13.20 -39.24 8.78
C GLU A 162 -11.94 -39.62 9.55
N THR A 163 -10.83 -39.82 8.83
CA THR A 163 -9.55 -40.26 9.39
C THR A 163 -8.38 -39.48 8.82
N MET A 164 -7.34 -39.28 9.62
CA MET A 164 -6.14 -38.55 9.21
C MET A 164 -4.93 -39.29 9.75
N THR A 165 -3.88 -39.41 8.94
CA THR A 165 -2.59 -39.99 9.38
C THR A 165 -1.85 -38.99 10.28
N ASP A 166 -0.98 -39.47 11.19
CA ASP A 166 -0.20 -38.62 12.11
C ASP A 166 0.63 -37.54 11.38
N ASP A 167 1.13 -37.86 10.20
CA ASP A 167 1.86 -36.94 9.32
C ASP A 167 0.97 -35.92 8.59
N ARG A 168 -0.34 -35.94 8.84
CA ARG A 168 -1.38 -35.06 8.26
C ARG A 168 -1.46 -35.01 6.73
N SER A 169 -0.70 -35.85 6.05
CA SER A 169 -0.56 -35.87 4.59
C SER A 169 -1.66 -36.65 3.88
N ASN A 170 -2.22 -37.67 4.55
CA ASN A 170 -3.27 -38.54 4.03
C ASN A 170 -4.55 -38.42 4.87
N LEU A 171 -5.65 -38.31 4.15
CA LEU A 171 -7.02 -38.15 4.63
C LEU A 171 -7.84 -39.34 4.13
N GLY A 172 -8.65 -39.94 5.00
CA GLY A 172 -9.62 -40.97 4.64
C GLY A 172 -11.04 -40.45 4.81
N GLY A 173 -11.91 -40.73 3.83
CA GLY A 173 -13.30 -40.29 3.83
C GLY A 173 -13.41 -38.77 3.78
N VAL A 174 -13.13 -38.17 2.61
CA VAL A 174 -13.10 -36.72 2.43
C VAL A 174 -14.42 -36.23 1.88
N PHE A 175 -15.00 -35.22 2.53
CA PHE A 175 -16.18 -34.49 2.06
C PHE A 175 -15.86 -32.99 1.99
N ILE A 176 -16.13 -32.37 0.85
CA ILE A 176 -15.91 -30.93 0.64
C ILE A 176 -17.17 -30.35 0.01
N SER A 177 -17.73 -29.32 0.64
CA SER A 177 -18.83 -28.53 0.09
C SER A 177 -18.33 -27.12 -0.20
N GLN A 178 -18.56 -26.63 -1.43
CA GLN A 178 -18.15 -25.31 -1.87
C GLN A 178 -19.32 -24.58 -2.51
N LYS A 179 -19.53 -23.34 -2.10
CA LYS A 179 -20.52 -22.45 -2.72
C LYS A 179 -19.82 -21.60 -3.78
N ASN A 180 -20.25 -21.72 -5.04
CA ASN A 180 -19.70 -20.89 -6.11
C ASN A 180 -20.30 -19.47 -6.02
N LEU A 181 -19.51 -18.52 -5.51
CA LEU A 181 -19.85 -17.08 -5.52
C LEU A 181 -19.44 -16.40 -6.85
N GLY A 182 -19.75 -17.03 -7.98
CA GLY A 182 -19.54 -16.41 -9.29
C GLY A 182 -20.38 -15.13 -9.44
N GLN A 183 -19.85 -14.10 -10.13
CA GLN A 183 -20.56 -12.84 -10.40
C GLN A 183 -21.85 -13.03 -11.22
N ASN A 184 -22.00 -14.15 -11.93
CA ASN A 184 -23.19 -14.48 -12.70
C ASN A 184 -24.20 -15.26 -11.86
N GLN A 185 -25.44 -14.76 -11.81
CA GLN A 185 -26.57 -15.33 -11.07
C GLN A 185 -26.94 -16.77 -11.50
N LYS A 186 -26.46 -17.21 -12.68
CA LYS A 186 -26.67 -18.56 -13.24
C LYS A 186 -25.71 -19.64 -12.70
N ASP A 187 -24.59 -19.27 -12.09
CA ASP A 187 -23.59 -20.22 -11.54
C ASP A 187 -23.67 -20.34 -10.00
N ARG A 188 -24.79 -19.92 -9.38
CA ARG A 188 -25.04 -20.04 -7.95
C ARG A 188 -25.38 -21.49 -7.53
N GLY A 189 -24.52 -22.44 -7.89
CA GLY A 189 -24.61 -23.83 -7.48
C GLY A 189 -23.73 -24.13 -6.27
N ILE A 190 -24.01 -25.24 -5.60
CA ILE A 190 -23.14 -25.87 -4.62
C ILE A 190 -22.38 -26.98 -5.33
N THR A 191 -21.08 -27.02 -5.12
CA THR A 191 -20.19 -28.11 -5.56
C THR A 191 -19.87 -28.98 -4.35
N ILE A 192 -20.25 -30.25 -4.40
CA ILE A 192 -19.96 -31.23 -3.37
C ILE A 192 -18.95 -32.24 -3.93
N LEU A 193 -17.86 -32.47 -3.23
CA LEU A 193 -16.89 -33.49 -3.54
C LEU A 193 -16.89 -34.53 -2.41
N VAL A 194 -16.93 -35.79 -2.79
CA VAL A 194 -16.81 -36.94 -1.90
C VAL A 194 -15.71 -37.84 -2.45
N ALA A 195 -14.79 -38.29 -1.61
CA ALA A 195 -13.71 -39.17 -2.03
C ALA A 195 -13.33 -40.15 -0.91
N ASP A 196 -12.90 -41.34 -1.29
CA ASP A 196 -12.49 -42.38 -0.34
C ASP A 196 -11.18 -42.00 0.36
N SER A 197 -10.26 -41.39 -0.38
CA SER A 197 -9.01 -40.89 0.18
C SER A 197 -8.59 -39.56 -0.45
N GLY A 198 -7.76 -38.80 0.28
CA GLY A 198 -7.16 -37.58 -0.19
C GLY A 198 -5.73 -37.47 0.29
N ARG A 199 -4.82 -37.01 -0.56
CA ARG A 199 -3.45 -36.69 -0.18
C ARG A 199 -3.10 -35.25 -0.51
N GLN A 200 -2.33 -34.62 0.35
CA GLN A 200 -1.82 -33.27 0.09
C GLN A 200 -0.54 -33.33 -0.74
N GLU A 201 -0.48 -32.55 -1.81
CA GLU A 201 0.71 -32.39 -2.63
C GLU A 201 1.06 -30.89 -2.77
N ILE A 202 2.31 -30.55 -2.45
CA ILE A 202 2.87 -29.21 -2.66
C ILE A 202 3.66 -29.25 -3.96
N ARG A 203 3.23 -28.48 -4.95
CA ARG A 203 3.91 -28.46 -6.24
C ARG A 203 5.04 -27.42 -6.24
N PRO A 204 6.07 -27.52 -7.11
CA PRO A 204 7.18 -26.56 -7.16
C PRO A 204 6.77 -25.10 -7.43
N ASP A 205 5.53 -24.86 -7.87
CA ASP A 205 4.92 -23.54 -8.04
C ASP A 205 4.50 -22.89 -6.70
N GLY A 206 4.65 -23.59 -5.57
CA GLY A 206 4.25 -23.15 -4.24
C GLY A 206 2.74 -23.27 -3.98
N ASN A 207 1.97 -23.76 -4.94
CA ASN A 207 0.54 -24.01 -4.77
C ASN A 207 0.33 -25.39 -4.13
N ARG A 208 -0.66 -25.46 -3.24
CA ARG A 208 -1.05 -26.69 -2.55
C ARG A 208 -2.28 -27.28 -3.22
N TYR A 209 -2.20 -28.57 -3.53
CA TYR A 209 -3.29 -29.33 -4.10
C TYR A 209 -3.70 -30.43 -3.12
N LEU A 210 -5.00 -30.60 -2.94
CA LEU A 210 -5.56 -31.80 -2.34
C LEU A 210 -5.96 -32.73 -3.48
N ILE A 211 -5.25 -33.84 -3.60
CA ILE A 211 -5.51 -34.86 -4.60
C ILE A 211 -6.44 -35.87 -3.97
N LEU A 212 -7.68 -35.85 -4.42
CA LEU A 212 -8.73 -36.79 -4.03
C LEU A 212 -8.68 -38.00 -4.95
N GLU A 213 -8.80 -39.20 -4.40
CA GLU A 213 -8.83 -40.45 -5.16
C GLU A 213 -10.15 -41.18 -4.98
N ASN A 214 -10.63 -41.78 -6.08
CA ASN A 214 -11.86 -42.56 -6.14
C ASN A 214 -13.05 -41.82 -5.52
N GLY A 215 -13.59 -40.86 -6.26
CA GLY A 215 -14.61 -39.96 -5.73
C GLY A 215 -15.65 -39.53 -6.74
N TYR A 216 -16.60 -38.76 -6.23
CA TYR A 216 -17.67 -38.14 -6.99
C TYR A 216 -17.66 -36.63 -6.75
N ARG A 217 -17.91 -35.88 -7.82
CA ARG A 217 -18.19 -34.46 -7.78
C ARG A 217 -19.63 -34.23 -8.23
N TYR A 218 -20.40 -33.56 -7.39
CA TYR A 218 -21.77 -33.15 -7.66
C TYR A 218 -21.82 -31.64 -7.80
N ASP A 219 -22.15 -31.14 -8.99
CA ASP A 219 -22.43 -29.73 -9.21
C ASP A 219 -23.94 -29.56 -9.37
N GLY A 220 -24.58 -28.69 -8.59
CA GLY A 220 -26.01 -28.42 -8.73
C GLY A 220 -26.55 -27.46 -7.69
N SER A 221 -27.80 -27.05 -7.86
CA SER A 221 -28.49 -26.19 -6.89
C SER A 221 -29.51 -27.00 -6.09
N PRO A 222 -29.43 -27.03 -4.75
CA PRO A 222 -30.45 -27.71 -3.94
C PRO A 222 -31.86 -27.22 -4.27
N GLY A 223 -32.77 -28.16 -4.53
CA GLY A 223 -34.16 -27.88 -4.91
C GLY A 223 -34.40 -27.75 -6.41
N LEU A 224 -33.36 -27.74 -7.24
CA LEU A 224 -33.46 -27.90 -8.69
C LEU A 224 -32.99 -29.30 -9.10
N ALA A 225 -33.56 -29.84 -10.18
CA ALA A 225 -33.21 -31.16 -10.70
C ALA A 225 -31.98 -31.12 -11.65
N ASP A 226 -31.19 -30.05 -11.60
CA ASP A 226 -30.09 -29.75 -12.52
C ASP A 226 -28.72 -30.23 -12.01
N TYR A 227 -28.67 -31.45 -11.46
CA TYR A 227 -27.44 -32.02 -10.92
C TYR A 227 -26.57 -32.66 -12.00
N ARG A 228 -25.28 -32.34 -11.96
CA ARG A 228 -24.23 -33.01 -12.72
C ARG A 228 -23.36 -33.84 -11.77
N ALA A 229 -23.37 -35.15 -11.95
CA ALA A 229 -22.50 -36.08 -11.24
C ALA A 229 -21.30 -36.46 -12.13
N ILE A 230 -20.09 -36.30 -11.59
CA ILE A 230 -18.84 -36.65 -12.24
C ILE A 230 -18.12 -37.66 -11.35
N LYS A 231 -17.96 -38.90 -11.83
CA LYS A 231 -17.09 -39.88 -11.21
C LYS A 231 -15.65 -39.63 -11.66
N TYR A 232 -14.71 -39.64 -10.73
CA TYR A 232 -13.28 -39.47 -11.03
C TYR A 232 -12.44 -40.49 -10.28
N ASP A 233 -11.36 -40.93 -10.92
CA ASP A 233 -10.34 -41.75 -10.26
C ASP A 233 -9.37 -40.85 -9.49
N THR A 234 -9.04 -39.68 -10.03
CA THR A 234 -8.20 -38.68 -9.37
C THR A 234 -8.70 -37.27 -9.66
N TYR A 235 -8.81 -36.45 -8.62
CA TYR A 235 -9.27 -35.06 -8.74
C TYR A 235 -8.46 -34.13 -7.84
N GLY A 236 -7.81 -33.14 -8.45
CA GLY A 236 -7.03 -32.14 -7.73
C GLY A 236 -7.87 -30.90 -7.39
N VAL A 237 -8.09 -30.64 -6.11
CA VAL A 237 -8.63 -29.36 -5.63
C VAL A 237 -7.46 -28.45 -5.27
N MET A 238 -7.38 -27.28 -5.91
CA MET A 238 -6.45 -26.25 -5.44
C MET A 238 -6.94 -25.67 -4.12
N LEU A 239 -6.08 -25.71 -3.11
CA LEU A 239 -6.36 -25.10 -1.83
C LEU A 239 -6.09 -23.59 -1.94
N PRO A 240 -7.01 -22.72 -1.47
CA PRO A 240 -6.71 -21.31 -1.36
C PRO A 240 -5.54 -21.14 -0.40
N LYS A 241 -4.64 -20.20 -0.70
CA LYS A 241 -3.63 -19.78 0.29
C LYS A 241 -4.41 -19.19 1.47
N ALA A 242 -4.07 -19.58 2.70
CA ALA A 242 -4.71 -19.00 3.88
C ALA A 242 -4.57 -17.47 3.82
N GLU A 243 -5.68 -16.77 4.01
CA GLU A 243 -5.77 -15.30 3.91
C GLU A 243 -5.11 -14.60 5.11
N ILE A 244 -3.92 -15.02 5.53
CA ILE A 244 -3.30 -14.49 6.75
C ILE A 244 -2.89 -13.03 6.57
N SER A 245 -2.66 -12.56 5.33
CA SER A 245 -2.73 -11.12 5.06
C SER A 245 -2.81 -10.79 3.56
N ASP A 246 -3.88 -10.14 3.11
CA ASP A 246 -3.93 -9.32 1.88
C ASP A 246 -3.00 -8.07 1.96
N GLU A 247 -2.03 -8.09 2.88
CA GLU A 247 -1.29 -6.92 3.33
C GLU A 247 0.09 -6.81 2.68
N VAL A 248 0.55 -7.87 2.01
CA VAL A 248 1.65 -7.91 1.03
C VAL A 248 1.15 -8.73 -0.13
N THR A 249 1.04 -8.12 -1.31
CA THR A 249 0.82 -8.94 -2.50
C THR A 249 2.14 -9.63 -2.83
N ASP A 250 2.13 -10.89 -3.29
CA ASP A 250 3.32 -11.62 -3.79
C ASP A 250 4.22 -10.79 -4.74
N ARG A 251 3.68 -9.71 -5.31
CA ARG A 251 4.31 -8.77 -6.23
C ARG A 251 5.13 -7.67 -5.57
N ASP A 252 4.79 -7.25 -4.35
CA ASP A 252 5.59 -6.28 -3.61
C ASP A 252 6.99 -6.86 -3.29
N ALA A 253 7.08 -8.20 -3.22
CA ALA A 253 8.32 -8.97 -3.05
C ALA A 253 9.18 -9.10 -4.32
N LEU A 254 8.66 -8.77 -5.51
CA LEU A 254 9.42 -8.93 -6.74
C LEU A 254 10.59 -7.93 -6.81
N PRO A 255 11.79 -8.37 -7.20
CA PRO A 255 12.93 -7.47 -7.37
C PRO A 255 12.62 -6.44 -8.48
N THR A 256 13.01 -5.19 -8.28
CA THR A 256 12.66 -4.11 -9.23
C THR A 256 13.22 -4.36 -10.63
N SER A 257 14.35 -5.07 -10.75
CA SER A 257 14.94 -5.45 -12.04
C SER A 257 14.03 -6.33 -12.89
N SER A 258 13.22 -7.22 -12.29
CA SER A 258 12.32 -8.09 -13.05
C SER A 258 11.06 -7.37 -13.54
N LEU A 259 10.78 -6.17 -13.03
CA LEU A 259 9.64 -5.37 -13.44
C LEU A 259 9.91 -4.59 -14.73
N PHE A 260 11.18 -4.30 -15.04
CA PHE A 260 11.55 -3.60 -16.26
C PHE A 260 11.32 -4.50 -17.48
N GLY A 261 10.54 -4.02 -18.45
CA GLY A 261 10.25 -4.74 -19.69
C GLY A 261 9.18 -5.84 -19.56
N SER A 262 8.58 -6.03 -18.38
CA SER A 262 7.46 -6.96 -18.22
C SER A 262 6.22 -6.46 -18.97
N PRO A 263 5.55 -7.30 -19.78
CA PRO A 263 4.30 -6.93 -20.45
C PRO A 263 3.08 -6.98 -19.51
N GLU A 264 3.22 -7.48 -18.29
CA GLU A 264 2.11 -7.65 -17.36
C GLU A 264 1.69 -6.30 -16.75
N LEU A 265 0.40 -5.96 -16.86
CA LEU A 265 -0.17 -4.69 -16.38
C LEU A 265 0.14 -4.42 -14.92
N ARG A 266 0.08 -5.46 -14.10
CA ARG A 266 0.35 -5.39 -12.67
C ARG A 266 1.83 -5.16 -12.35
N SER A 267 2.76 -5.72 -13.14
CA SER A 267 4.20 -5.40 -13.03
C SER A 267 4.48 -3.95 -13.42
N ILE A 268 3.83 -3.47 -14.49
CA ILE A 268 3.95 -2.07 -14.93
C ILE A 268 3.41 -1.14 -13.84
N ALA A 269 2.28 -1.47 -13.23
CA ALA A 269 1.69 -0.70 -12.14
C ALA A 269 2.62 -0.62 -10.92
N GLU A 270 3.25 -1.73 -10.54
CA GLU A 270 4.21 -1.78 -9.44
C GLU A 270 5.47 -0.96 -9.72
N LEU A 271 6.01 -1.05 -10.94
CA LEU A 271 7.17 -0.23 -11.34
C LEU A 271 6.82 1.27 -11.29
N GLN A 272 5.67 1.64 -11.83
CA GLN A 272 5.19 3.03 -11.77
C GLN A 272 4.96 3.47 -10.33
N TRP A 273 4.45 2.61 -9.46
CA TRP A 273 4.27 2.92 -8.05
C TRP A 273 5.60 3.21 -7.35
N ARG A 274 6.61 2.36 -7.53
CA ARG A 274 7.96 2.57 -6.97
C ARG A 274 8.61 3.86 -7.46
N LEU A 275 8.47 4.18 -8.74
CA LEU A 275 8.95 5.44 -9.33
C LEU A 275 8.12 6.66 -8.89
N SER A 276 6.86 6.46 -8.54
CA SER A 276 5.97 7.52 -8.09
C SER A 276 6.34 8.04 -6.71
N LEU A 277 6.91 7.23 -5.81
CA LEU A 277 7.20 7.66 -4.44
C LEU A 277 8.28 8.77 -4.37
N PRO A 278 9.43 8.67 -5.07
CA PRO A 278 10.39 9.77 -5.13
C PRO A 278 9.83 11.01 -5.83
N LEU A 279 9.03 10.83 -6.90
CA LEU A 279 8.39 11.94 -7.60
C LEU A 279 7.39 12.68 -6.69
N LEU A 280 6.65 11.92 -5.88
CA LEU A 280 5.72 12.45 -4.88
C LEU A 280 6.45 13.35 -3.89
N VAL A 281 7.66 13.00 -3.42
CA VAL A 281 8.49 13.84 -2.53
C VAL A 281 8.69 15.25 -3.10
N PHE A 282 9.01 15.36 -4.38
CA PHE A 282 9.19 16.67 -5.04
C PHE A 282 7.89 17.46 -5.14
N ILE A 283 6.79 16.81 -5.51
CA ILE A 283 5.48 17.45 -5.68
C ILE A 283 4.93 17.93 -4.33
N VAL A 284 5.04 17.12 -3.27
CA VAL A 284 4.58 17.53 -1.93
C VAL A 284 5.46 18.66 -1.38
N THR A 285 6.77 18.66 -1.66
CA THR A 285 7.65 19.79 -1.31
C THR A 285 7.21 21.08 -1.99
N LEU A 286 6.91 21.02 -3.29
CA LEU A 286 6.38 22.16 -4.05
C LEU A 286 5.09 22.71 -3.44
N MET A 287 4.18 21.84 -2.99
CA MET A 287 2.94 22.24 -2.33
C MET A 287 3.16 22.78 -0.91
N ALA A 288 4.06 22.18 -0.13
CA ALA A 288 4.27 22.52 1.28
C ALA A 288 4.74 23.97 1.47
N VAL A 289 5.64 24.45 0.60
CA VAL A 289 6.27 25.78 0.70
C VAL A 289 5.25 26.94 0.67
N PRO A 290 4.30 27.02 -0.29
CA PRO A 290 3.25 28.04 -0.24
C PRO A 290 2.21 27.77 0.86
N LEU A 291 1.92 26.50 1.19
CA LEU A 291 0.95 26.17 2.25
C LEU A 291 1.44 26.53 3.66
N SER A 292 2.76 26.53 3.90
CA SER A 292 3.35 26.80 5.21
C SER A 292 3.24 28.26 5.65
N ARG A 293 2.87 29.18 4.75
CA ARG A 293 2.67 30.59 5.07
C ARG A 293 1.53 30.74 6.05
N VAL A 294 1.81 31.11 7.29
CA VAL A 294 0.79 31.40 8.31
C VAL A 294 0.87 32.85 8.72
N ASN A 295 -0.27 33.51 8.89
CA ASN A 295 -0.28 34.84 9.49
C ASN A 295 0.03 34.70 10.98
N PRO A 296 0.81 35.61 11.60
CA PRO A 296 1.14 35.55 13.04
C PRO A 296 -0.06 35.46 13.99
N ARG A 297 -1.25 35.83 13.50
CA ARG A 297 -2.53 35.80 14.24
C ARG A 297 -3.34 34.51 14.04
N GLN A 298 -2.89 33.58 13.21
CA GLN A 298 -3.52 32.29 12.97
C GLN A 298 -2.70 31.20 13.67
N GLY A 299 -3.37 30.29 14.38
CA GLY A 299 -2.69 29.21 15.11
C GLY A 299 -1.86 28.32 14.20
N ARG A 300 -0.68 27.88 14.68
CA ARG A 300 0.30 27.04 13.96
C ARG A 300 -0.31 25.82 13.25
N PHE A 301 -1.33 25.23 13.86
CA PHE A 301 -1.94 23.97 13.44
C PHE A 301 -3.09 24.14 12.44
N LEU A 302 -3.59 25.36 12.21
CA LEU A 302 -4.80 25.60 11.39
C LEU A 302 -4.63 25.12 9.94
N LYS A 303 -3.41 25.24 9.40
CA LYS A 303 -3.10 24.81 8.03
C LYS A 303 -2.67 23.35 7.91
N LEU A 304 -2.45 22.65 9.02
CA LEU A 304 -2.05 21.25 8.97
C LEU A 304 -3.19 20.35 8.50
N LEU A 305 -4.41 20.57 8.99
CA LEU A 305 -5.54 19.70 8.64
C LEU A 305 -5.86 19.74 7.14
N PRO A 306 -6.02 20.91 6.48
CA PRO A 306 -6.20 20.96 5.02
C PRO A 306 -5.02 20.35 4.25
N ALA A 307 -3.80 20.52 4.76
CA ALA A 307 -2.61 19.97 4.12
C ALA A 307 -2.56 18.43 4.22
N ILE A 308 -2.88 17.87 5.39
CA ILE A 308 -2.99 16.43 5.62
C ILE A 308 -4.07 15.86 4.71
N LEU A 309 -5.25 16.50 4.62
CA LEU A 309 -6.32 16.08 3.71
C LEU A 309 -5.87 16.10 2.25
N LEU A 310 -5.12 17.12 1.82
CA LEU A 310 -4.57 17.20 0.47
C LEU A 310 -3.58 16.06 0.19
N TYR A 311 -2.70 15.74 1.15
CA TYR A 311 -1.77 14.62 1.05
C TYR A 311 -2.50 13.27 1.04
N MET A 312 -3.50 13.09 1.90
CA MET A 312 -4.34 11.89 1.92
C MET A 312 -5.10 11.72 0.61
N ALA A 313 -5.64 12.80 0.04
CA ALA A 313 -6.29 12.78 -1.26
C ALA A 313 -5.30 12.35 -2.35
N TYR A 314 -4.07 12.87 -2.32
CA TYR A 314 -3.02 12.46 -3.24
C TYR A 314 -2.75 10.95 -3.15
N LEU A 315 -2.43 10.43 -1.96
CA LEU A 315 -2.17 8.99 -1.81
C LEU A 315 -3.38 8.13 -2.18
N THR A 316 -4.58 8.53 -1.78
CA THR A 316 -5.80 7.76 -2.08
C THR A 316 -6.06 7.68 -3.58
N ILE A 317 -5.91 8.80 -4.30
CA ILE A 317 -6.08 8.83 -5.76
C ILE A 317 -4.96 8.03 -6.43
N LEU A 318 -3.72 8.12 -5.93
CA LEU A 318 -2.58 7.38 -6.48
C LEU A 318 -2.76 5.86 -6.31
N ILE A 319 -3.19 5.40 -5.13
CA ILE A 319 -3.49 3.98 -4.85
C ILE A 319 -4.67 3.50 -5.71
N SER A 320 -5.72 4.33 -5.85
CA SER A 320 -6.87 4.02 -6.70
C SER A 320 -6.48 3.91 -8.18
N ALA A 321 -5.59 4.80 -8.65
CA ALA A 321 -5.04 4.74 -10.01
C ALA A 321 -4.20 3.47 -10.22
N ARG A 322 -3.39 3.08 -9.23
CA ARG A 322 -2.64 1.81 -9.26
C ARG A 322 -3.58 0.62 -9.42
N GLY A 323 -4.59 0.51 -8.55
CA GLY A 323 -5.57 -0.58 -8.64
C GLY A 323 -6.40 -0.57 -9.93
N SER A 324 -6.62 0.61 -10.52
CA SER A 324 -7.31 0.75 -11.82
C SER A 324 -6.44 0.31 -13.00
N LEU A 325 -5.14 0.63 -12.96
CA LEU A 325 -4.15 0.16 -13.94
C LEU A 325 -3.98 -1.36 -13.87
N GLU A 326 -3.89 -1.92 -12.66
CA GLU A 326 -3.80 -3.37 -12.44
C GLU A 326 -5.00 -4.15 -13.01
N LYS A 327 -6.18 -3.52 -13.04
CA LYS A 327 -7.42 -4.06 -13.61
C LYS A 327 -7.58 -3.78 -15.11
N GLY A 328 -6.59 -3.15 -15.76
CA GLY A 328 -6.64 -2.79 -17.18
C GLY A 328 -7.62 -1.67 -17.54
N LYS A 329 -8.10 -0.90 -16.56
CA LYS A 329 -9.02 0.23 -16.81
C LYS A 329 -8.30 1.50 -17.29
N LEU A 330 -6.99 1.58 -17.05
CA LEU A 330 -6.16 2.71 -17.46
C LEU A 330 -5.10 2.23 -18.46
N PRO A 331 -4.80 3.03 -19.50
CA PRO A 331 -3.72 2.71 -20.41
C PRO A 331 -2.35 2.81 -19.68
N PRO A 332 -1.43 1.85 -19.87
CA PRO A 332 -0.14 1.83 -19.18
C PRO A 332 0.70 3.10 -19.36
N ALA A 333 0.62 3.75 -20.53
CA ALA A 333 1.35 4.97 -20.81
C ALA A 333 0.89 6.17 -19.94
N LEU A 334 -0.40 6.24 -19.62
CA LEU A 334 -0.95 7.26 -18.73
C LEU A 334 -0.74 6.88 -17.27
N GLY A 335 -1.08 5.63 -16.94
CA GLY A 335 -0.81 4.97 -15.67
C GLY A 335 -1.04 5.84 -14.44
N LEU A 336 0.02 6.07 -13.66
CA LEU A 336 -0.01 6.94 -12.47
C LEU A 336 0.36 8.41 -12.75
N TRP A 337 0.93 8.72 -13.90
CA TRP A 337 1.54 10.02 -14.21
C TRP A 337 0.53 11.17 -14.23
N TRP A 338 -0.72 10.90 -14.61
CA TRP A 338 -1.78 11.90 -14.59
C TRP A 338 -2.05 12.43 -13.17
N VAL A 339 -1.94 11.57 -12.14
CA VAL A 339 -2.12 11.97 -10.74
C VAL A 339 -1.02 12.95 -10.35
N HIS A 340 0.23 12.62 -10.67
CA HIS A 340 1.38 13.51 -10.47
C HIS A 340 1.17 14.84 -11.19
N GLY A 341 0.69 14.81 -12.44
CA GLY A 341 0.36 16.00 -13.22
C GLY A 341 -0.68 16.90 -12.55
N VAL A 342 -1.77 16.33 -12.01
CA VAL A 342 -2.81 17.09 -11.31
C VAL A 342 -2.24 17.76 -10.05
N PHE A 343 -1.52 17.03 -9.20
CA PHE A 343 -0.96 17.60 -7.98
C PHE A 343 0.19 18.57 -8.23
N LEU A 344 0.97 18.34 -9.30
CA LEU A 344 1.96 19.30 -9.78
C LEU A 344 1.28 20.62 -10.19
N MET A 345 0.18 20.55 -10.94
CA MET A 345 -0.59 21.74 -11.33
C MET A 345 -1.18 22.47 -10.12
N ILE A 346 -1.67 21.74 -9.11
CA ILE A 346 -2.12 22.33 -7.85
C ILE A 346 -0.96 23.06 -7.16
N GLY A 347 0.22 22.41 -7.02
CA GLY A 347 1.41 23.02 -6.42
C GLY A 347 1.90 24.26 -7.14
N LEU A 348 1.94 24.23 -8.48
CA LEU A 348 2.27 25.40 -9.30
C LEU A 348 1.22 26.51 -9.16
N GLY A 349 -0.06 26.15 -9.16
CA GLY A 349 -1.17 27.08 -8.94
C GLY A 349 -1.02 27.82 -7.60
N LEU A 350 -0.75 27.09 -6.52
CA LEU A 350 -0.51 27.64 -5.18
C LEU A 350 0.70 28.56 -5.13
N LEU A 351 1.79 28.21 -5.81
CA LEU A 351 3.02 29.01 -5.85
C LEU A 351 2.83 30.32 -6.63
N TYR A 352 2.13 30.28 -7.76
CA TYR A 352 2.01 31.42 -8.68
C TYR A 352 0.73 32.25 -8.49
N TRP A 353 -0.20 31.82 -7.64
CA TRP A 353 -1.48 32.53 -7.39
C TRP A 353 -1.30 34.00 -7.03
N GLU A 354 -0.44 34.30 -6.06
CA GLU A 354 -0.19 35.67 -5.59
C GLU A 354 0.53 36.55 -6.63
N PRO A 355 1.65 36.12 -7.25
CA PRO A 355 2.30 36.88 -8.32
C PRO A 355 1.36 37.22 -9.48
N ILE A 356 0.53 36.25 -9.89
CA ILE A 356 -0.44 36.44 -10.98
C ILE A 356 -1.49 37.48 -10.57
N ARG A 357 -2.05 37.37 -9.36
CA ARG A 357 -3.05 38.32 -8.84
C ARG A 357 -2.51 39.75 -8.75
N LEU A 358 -1.26 39.91 -8.30
CA LEU A 358 -0.59 41.22 -8.23
C LEU A 358 -0.37 41.83 -9.62
N LYS A 359 0.10 41.03 -10.59
CA LYS A 359 0.30 41.46 -11.98
C LYS A 359 -1.02 41.80 -12.68
N MET A 360 -2.09 41.06 -12.40
CA MET A 360 -3.43 41.38 -12.91
C MET A 360 -3.98 42.69 -12.34
N LYS A 361 -3.78 42.95 -11.04
CA LYS A 361 -4.17 44.22 -10.41
C LYS A 361 -3.39 45.41 -10.98
N SER A 362 -2.07 45.30 -11.16
CA SER A 362 -1.27 46.39 -11.72
C SER A 362 -1.68 46.71 -13.17
N ARG A 363 -1.99 45.69 -13.97
CA ARG A 363 -2.50 45.86 -15.35
C ARG A 363 -3.88 46.51 -15.41
N ARG A 364 -4.76 46.26 -14.43
CA ARG A 364 -6.07 46.94 -14.34
C ARG A 364 -5.90 48.41 -13.97
N GLY A 365 -5.06 48.74 -12.98
CA GLY A 365 -4.76 50.12 -12.61
C GLY A 365 -4.13 50.93 -13.75
N LEU A 366 -3.23 50.33 -14.52
CA LEU A 366 -2.64 50.97 -15.72
C LEU A 366 -3.69 51.22 -16.83
N LYS A 367 -4.70 50.35 -16.98
CA LYS A 367 -5.79 50.56 -17.95
C LYS A 367 -6.80 51.61 -17.51
N GLU A 368 -7.01 51.79 -16.21
CA GLU A 368 -7.85 52.87 -15.66
C GLU A 368 -7.14 54.23 -15.78
N LEU A 369 -5.84 54.30 -15.50
CA LEU A 369 -5.01 55.50 -15.71
C LEU A 369 -4.83 55.89 -17.18
N ALA A 370 -4.98 54.96 -18.12
CA ALA A 370 -4.92 55.24 -19.56
C ALA A 370 -6.27 55.64 -20.17
N ARG A 371 -7.36 55.64 -19.39
CA ARG A 371 -8.73 55.95 -19.84
C ARG A 371 -9.37 57.14 -19.12
N GLY A 372 -8.71 57.71 -18.12
CA GLY A 372 -9.05 58.99 -17.50
C GLY A 372 -7.99 60.01 -17.86
#